data_AF-A0A7X4AMQ3-F1
#
_entry.id   AF-A0A7X4AMQ3-F1
#
_cell.length_a   1.000
_cell.length_b   1.000
_cell.length_c   1.000
_cell.angle_alpha   90.00
_cell.angle_beta   90.00
_cell.angle_gamma   90.00
#
_symmetry.space_group_name_H-M   'P 1'
#
loop_
_entity.id
_entity.type
_entity.pdbx_description
1 polymer ?
#
loop_
_entity_poly.entity_id
_entity_poly.type
_entity_poly.pdbx_seq_one_letter_code
_entity_poly.pdbx_strand_id
1 'polypeptide(L)'
;MRGREVEARSGARSGRAGPVRFKSIPRDPSSQDDRNRTPNQPKWQPSRSLPSKNRTGRQRPSRRNRTRDRIDFEQRKRQALDDVATYRVVSMRDLVEHSFGGNAFAARKGIDALKNEGLLHEHTVRVKSGKTFRVVFASQKGRRQAWGSRKNDDQRYWCGLAKPSEIRHDAAVYRAARSEIAKLAKAGATVKRIQLDYEMKSRVSKIAEKARSKDGGEAAFLAKIEAAKQMHLPTDGDGKIHYPDARIEYEDEQGSLGRVDVEVTSGNYRSKGLQAKLSAGFKMYANGNAAKQRIASALGIREPKSAGGGKGGSR
;
A
#
# COMPACT_ATOMS: atom_id res chain seq x y z
N MET A 1 -46.28 49.34 13.11
CA MET A 1 -46.45 49.17 11.65
C MET A 1 -45.11 48.78 11.04
N ARG A 2 -45.07 47.61 10.38
CA ARG A 2 -44.20 47.17 9.26
C ARG A 2 -42.68 47.46 9.41
N GLY A 3 -41.80 46.49 9.64
CA GLY A 3 -41.72 45.17 9.01
C GLY A 3 -40.91 45.28 7.71
N ARG A 4 -39.60 45.00 7.76
CA ARG A 4 -38.81 44.63 6.59
C ARG A 4 -38.28 43.22 6.79
N GLU A 5 -38.97 42.36 6.07
CA GLU A 5 -38.73 40.97 5.75
C GLU A 5 -37.49 40.89 4.83
N VAL A 6 -36.55 40.00 5.15
CA VAL A 6 -35.59 39.50 4.15
C VAL A 6 -35.64 37.99 4.24
N GLU A 7 -36.23 37.42 3.19
CA GLU A 7 -36.47 35.99 3.00
C GLU A 7 -35.19 35.16 3.08
N ALA A 8 -35.32 34.05 3.80
CA ALA A 8 -34.48 32.88 3.66
C ALA A 8 -34.77 32.18 2.31
N ARG A 9 -33.72 31.82 1.56
CA ARG A 9 -33.79 30.79 0.53
C ARG A 9 -32.76 29.68 0.77
N SER A 10 -33.34 28.58 1.21
CA SER A 10 -33.01 27.18 1.00
C SER A 10 -31.99 26.87 -0.12
N GLY A 11 -31.07 25.96 0.20
CA GLY A 11 -30.12 25.42 -0.78
C GLY A 11 -29.35 24.21 -0.25
N ALA A 12 -30.06 23.18 0.23
CA ALA A 12 -29.45 21.88 0.49
C ALA A 12 -28.97 21.27 -0.85
N ARG A 13 -27.68 20.95 -0.95
CA ARG A 13 -27.16 20.03 -1.99
C ARG A 13 -26.27 18.96 -1.37
N SER A 14 -26.88 17.79 -1.26
CA SER A 14 -26.29 16.50 -0.98
C SER A 14 -25.41 16.05 -2.15
N GLY A 15 -24.09 16.07 -1.98
CA GLY A 15 -23.13 15.55 -2.96
C GLY A 15 -22.84 14.06 -2.77
N ARG A 16 -23.76 13.18 -3.16
CA ARG A 16 -23.45 11.76 -3.39
C ARG A 16 -22.74 11.65 -4.74
N ALA A 17 -21.42 11.45 -4.74
CA ALA A 17 -20.66 11.13 -5.95
C ALA A 17 -20.80 9.62 -6.25
N GLY A 18 -21.66 9.28 -7.21
CA GLY A 18 -21.73 7.95 -7.80
C GLY A 18 -20.54 7.68 -8.75
N PRO A 19 -20.29 6.42 -9.12
CA PRO A 19 -19.17 6.05 -9.98
C PRO A 19 -19.40 6.51 -11.42
N VAL A 20 -18.40 7.17 -12.00
CA VAL A 20 -18.37 7.61 -13.39
C VAL A 20 -18.15 6.39 -14.29
N ARG A 21 -19.14 6.06 -15.13
CA ARG A 21 -19.01 5.10 -16.25
C ARG A 21 -18.23 5.76 -17.38
N PHE A 22 -17.18 5.10 -17.88
CA PHE A 22 -16.54 5.47 -19.15
C PHE A 22 -16.85 4.46 -20.24
N LYS A 23 -17.18 5.02 -21.41
CA LYS A 23 -17.53 4.36 -22.67
C LYS A 23 -16.29 3.70 -23.29
N SER A 24 -16.46 2.46 -23.72
CA SER A 24 -15.53 1.67 -24.52
C SER A 24 -15.34 2.26 -25.91
N ILE A 25 -14.08 2.38 -26.36
CA ILE A 25 -13.72 2.70 -27.74
C ILE A 25 -13.25 1.41 -28.44
N PRO A 26 -13.61 1.16 -29.72
CA PRO A 26 -13.42 -0.12 -30.39
C PRO A 26 -11.97 -0.42 -30.76
N ARG A 27 -11.69 -1.72 -30.92
CA ARG A 27 -10.45 -2.32 -31.39
C ARG A 27 -10.53 -2.45 -32.91
N ASP A 28 -9.57 -1.88 -33.62
CA ASP A 28 -9.42 -2.02 -35.08
C ASP A 28 -8.84 -3.41 -35.43
N PRO A 29 -9.45 -4.17 -36.36
CA PRO A 29 -8.91 -5.42 -36.88
C PRO A 29 -8.40 -5.25 -38.31
N SER A 30 -7.11 -5.48 -38.54
CA SER A 30 -6.62 -5.77 -39.88
C SER A 30 -5.50 -6.81 -39.87
N SER A 31 -5.47 -7.60 -40.95
CA SER A 31 -4.50 -8.65 -41.33
C SER A 31 -4.89 -10.12 -41.04
N GLN A 32 -5.88 -10.61 -41.81
CA GLN A 32 -5.75 -11.86 -42.61
C GLN A 32 -4.68 -11.60 -43.70
N ASP A 33 -3.97 -12.53 -44.32
CA ASP A 33 -4.12 -13.95 -44.64
C ASP A 33 -2.70 -14.40 -45.07
N ASP A 34 -2.26 -15.64 -44.81
CA ASP A 34 -1.74 -16.49 -45.89
C ASP A 34 -1.44 -17.93 -45.47
N ARG A 35 -1.76 -18.83 -46.40
CA ARG A 35 -1.95 -20.26 -46.21
C ARG A 35 -0.76 -21.07 -46.73
N ASN A 36 -0.68 -22.31 -46.22
CA ASN A 36 -0.20 -23.52 -46.91
C ASN A 36 1.29 -23.67 -47.30
N ARG A 37 1.98 -24.65 -46.69
CA ARG A 37 2.41 -25.91 -47.36
C ARG A 37 3.25 -26.84 -46.47
N THR A 38 2.75 -28.05 -46.30
CA THR A 38 3.49 -29.34 -46.22
C THR A 38 2.87 -30.25 -47.30
N PRO A 39 3.40 -31.44 -47.71
CA PRO A 39 4.48 -32.27 -47.14
C PRO A 39 5.46 -32.88 -48.19
N ASN A 40 6.57 -33.51 -47.77
CA ASN A 40 6.95 -34.92 -48.05
C ASN A 40 8.43 -35.24 -47.72
N GLN A 41 8.68 -36.42 -47.12
CA GLN A 41 10.01 -37.06 -46.97
C GLN A 41 10.31 -37.98 -48.19
N PRO A 42 11.52 -38.60 -48.35
CA PRO A 42 11.85 -39.82 -47.59
C PRO A 42 13.33 -40.02 -47.15
N LYS A 43 13.44 -41.00 -46.25
CA LYS A 43 14.56 -41.66 -45.54
C LYS A 43 15.78 -42.09 -46.39
N TRP A 44 16.97 -42.08 -45.78
CA TRP A 44 17.99 -43.13 -45.91
C TRP A 44 18.79 -43.29 -44.59
N GLN A 45 18.87 -44.53 -44.09
CA GLN A 45 19.78 -44.99 -43.03
C GLN A 45 21.02 -45.60 -43.68
N PRO A 46 22.17 -45.65 -42.98
CA PRO A 46 22.59 -46.97 -42.53
C PRO A 46 23.11 -47.00 -41.08
N SER A 47 22.95 -48.19 -40.52
CA SER A 47 23.38 -48.66 -39.21
C SER A 47 24.91 -48.77 -39.09
N ARG A 48 25.46 -48.47 -37.90
CA ARG A 48 26.13 -49.46 -37.02
C ARG A 48 26.81 -48.81 -35.81
N SER A 49 26.73 -49.56 -34.71
CA SER A 49 27.60 -49.61 -33.52
C SER A 49 27.61 -48.44 -32.53
N LEU A 50 26.97 -48.71 -31.39
CA LEU A 50 27.06 -48.04 -30.10
C LEU A 50 28.51 -47.99 -29.57
N PRO A 51 28.89 -46.85 -28.96
CA PRO A 51 29.79 -46.89 -27.80
C PRO A 51 29.04 -46.61 -26.51
N SER A 52 29.30 -47.49 -25.55
CA SER A 52 28.81 -47.52 -24.18
C SER A 52 29.08 -46.23 -23.40
N LYS A 53 28.01 -45.79 -22.71
CA LYS A 53 27.94 -45.05 -21.45
C LYS A 53 29.26 -44.51 -20.87
N ASN A 54 29.43 -43.20 -20.96
CA ASN A 54 29.98 -42.37 -19.87
C ASN A 54 29.37 -40.96 -19.94
N ARG A 55 28.07 -40.86 -19.67
CA ARG A 55 27.44 -39.59 -19.27
C ARG A 55 27.46 -39.53 -17.77
N THR A 56 28.55 -38.98 -17.23
CA THR A 56 28.61 -38.46 -15.86
C THR A 56 27.31 -37.72 -15.56
N GLY A 57 26.61 -38.21 -14.55
CA GLY A 57 25.27 -37.76 -14.19
C GLY A 57 25.24 -36.27 -13.95
N ARG A 58 24.81 -35.51 -14.96
CA ARG A 58 24.21 -34.19 -14.77
C ARG A 58 22.93 -34.48 -14.01
N GLN A 59 23.01 -34.50 -12.67
CA GLN A 59 21.84 -34.55 -11.82
C GLN A 59 20.91 -33.45 -12.32
N ARG A 60 19.82 -33.85 -12.98
CA ARG A 60 18.71 -32.94 -13.23
C ARG A 60 18.37 -32.39 -11.85
N PRO A 61 18.41 -31.06 -11.62
CA PRO A 61 18.06 -30.51 -10.32
C PRO A 61 16.73 -31.14 -9.95
N SER A 62 16.67 -31.72 -8.74
CA SER A 62 15.52 -32.47 -8.28
C SER A 62 14.26 -31.69 -8.63
N ARG A 63 13.22 -32.38 -9.11
CA ARG A 63 11.91 -31.77 -9.38
C ARG A 63 11.53 -30.98 -8.13
N ARG A 64 11.79 -29.65 -8.12
CA ARG A 64 11.37 -28.76 -7.04
C ARG A 64 9.92 -29.11 -6.77
N ASN A 65 9.62 -29.36 -5.50
CA ASN A 65 8.37 -29.94 -5.06
C ASN A 65 7.22 -29.04 -5.56
N ARG A 66 6.64 -29.38 -6.72
CA ARG A 66 5.68 -28.54 -7.46
C ARG A 66 4.47 -28.16 -6.60
N THR A 67 4.12 -29.03 -5.66
CA THR A 67 3.04 -28.80 -4.70
C THR A 67 3.41 -27.71 -3.70
N ARG A 68 4.63 -27.74 -3.14
CA ARG A 68 5.14 -26.69 -2.25
C ARG A 68 5.24 -25.34 -2.95
N ASP A 69 5.76 -25.32 -4.18
CA ASP A 69 5.87 -24.10 -4.99
C ASP A 69 4.48 -23.51 -5.34
N ARG A 70 3.47 -24.37 -5.57
CA ARG A 70 2.09 -23.95 -5.83
C ARG A 70 1.39 -23.40 -4.58
N ILE A 71 1.59 -24.04 -3.42
CA ILE A 71 1.03 -23.57 -2.14
C ILE A 71 1.62 -22.19 -1.79
N ASP A 72 2.93 -22.03 -1.94
CA ASP A 72 3.61 -20.75 -1.74
C ASP A 72 3.04 -19.67 -2.69
N PHE A 73 2.80 -20.01 -3.95
CA PHE A 73 2.21 -19.07 -4.92
C PHE A 73 0.79 -18.61 -4.57
N GLU A 74 -0.12 -19.52 -4.24
CA GLU A 74 -1.50 -19.16 -3.87
C GLU A 74 -1.55 -18.39 -2.54
N GLN A 75 -0.67 -18.72 -1.60
CA GLN A 75 -0.51 -17.98 -0.36
C GLN A 75 -0.04 -16.54 -0.62
N ARG A 76 0.97 -16.35 -1.47
CA ARG A 76 1.44 -15.01 -1.88
C ARG A 76 0.36 -14.22 -2.63
N LYS A 77 -0.41 -14.88 -3.49
CA LYS A 77 -1.55 -14.26 -4.19
C LYS A 77 -2.61 -13.78 -3.19
N ARG A 78 -2.96 -14.61 -2.21
CA ARG A 78 -3.88 -14.24 -1.13
C ARG A 78 -3.33 -13.08 -0.28
N GLN A 79 -2.06 -13.13 0.09
CA GLN A 79 -1.41 -12.04 0.83
C GLN A 79 -1.42 -10.73 0.04
N ALA A 80 -1.17 -10.77 -1.28
CA ALA A 80 -1.22 -9.57 -2.11
C ALA A 80 -2.63 -8.96 -2.15
N LEU A 81 -3.68 -9.78 -2.22
CA LEU A 81 -5.06 -9.29 -2.15
C LEU A 81 -5.37 -8.67 -0.77
N ASP A 82 -4.95 -9.35 0.30
CA ASP A 82 -5.12 -8.89 1.69
C ASP A 82 -4.39 -7.56 1.94
N ASP A 83 -3.14 -7.45 1.50
CA ASP A 83 -2.33 -6.23 1.56
C ASP A 83 -3.01 -5.08 0.79
N VAL A 84 -3.40 -5.31 -0.46
CA VAL A 84 -4.01 -4.27 -1.30
C VAL A 84 -5.35 -3.80 -0.72
N ALA A 85 -6.16 -4.72 -0.21
CA ALA A 85 -7.43 -4.38 0.41
C ALA A 85 -7.23 -3.71 1.78
N THR A 86 -6.16 -4.01 2.53
CA THR A 86 -5.86 -3.34 3.80
C THR A 86 -5.37 -1.91 3.61
N TYR A 87 -4.45 -1.68 2.67
CA TYR A 87 -3.77 -0.40 2.49
C TYR A 87 -4.37 0.51 1.42
N ARG A 88 -5.53 0.14 0.85
CA ARG A 88 -6.27 0.84 -0.22
C ARG A 88 -5.55 0.85 -1.57
N VAL A 89 -4.28 1.28 -1.60
CA VAL A 89 -3.44 1.34 -2.81
C VAL A 89 -2.02 0.89 -2.48
N VAL A 90 -1.47 -0.01 -3.30
CA VAL A 90 -0.09 -0.49 -3.17
C VAL A 90 0.62 -0.38 -4.51
N SER A 91 1.91 -0.01 -4.51
CA SER A 91 2.67 0.01 -5.76
C SER A 91 3.00 -1.40 -6.24
N MET A 92 3.03 -1.62 -7.56
CA MET A 92 3.43 -2.92 -8.12
C MET A 92 4.83 -3.32 -7.66
N ARG A 93 5.74 -2.36 -7.52
CA ARG A 93 7.11 -2.59 -7.03
C ARG A 93 7.10 -3.12 -5.60
N ASP A 94 6.30 -2.55 -4.73
CA ASP A 94 6.27 -2.95 -3.32
C ASP A 94 5.58 -4.33 -3.16
N LEU A 95 4.61 -4.69 -4.00
CA LEU A 95 4.04 -6.04 -4.02
C LEU A 95 5.06 -7.10 -4.46
N VAL A 96 5.88 -6.80 -5.48
CA VAL A 96 6.98 -7.68 -5.92
C VAL A 96 7.90 -7.97 -4.73
N GLU A 97 8.32 -6.93 -4.03
CA GLU A 97 9.24 -7.03 -2.89
C GLU A 97 8.61 -7.80 -1.72
N HIS A 98 7.45 -7.36 -1.24
CA HIS A 98 6.93 -7.78 0.06
C HIS A 98 5.97 -8.97 -0.01
N SER A 99 5.18 -9.11 -1.07
CA SER A 99 4.23 -10.23 -1.23
C SER A 99 4.85 -11.38 -2.04
N PHE A 100 5.79 -11.09 -2.95
CA PHE A 100 6.39 -12.08 -3.85
C PHE A 100 7.90 -12.29 -3.67
N GLY A 101 8.50 -11.74 -2.60
CA GLY A 101 9.90 -12.00 -2.23
C GLY A 101 10.90 -11.58 -3.30
N GLY A 102 10.65 -10.47 -3.99
CA GLY A 102 11.47 -9.96 -5.10
C GLY A 102 11.24 -10.65 -6.44
N ASN A 103 10.41 -11.70 -6.52
CA ASN A 103 10.18 -12.41 -7.77
C ASN A 103 9.16 -11.67 -8.66
N ALA A 104 9.69 -10.83 -9.56
CA ALA A 104 8.87 -10.02 -10.47
C ALA A 104 7.98 -10.83 -11.41
N PHE A 105 8.43 -12.02 -11.85
CA PHE A 105 7.65 -12.89 -12.72
C PHE A 105 6.45 -13.49 -11.98
N ALA A 106 6.68 -14.04 -10.79
CA ALA A 106 5.62 -14.57 -9.94
C ALA A 106 4.62 -13.48 -9.56
N ALA A 107 5.11 -12.28 -9.20
CA ALA A 107 4.26 -11.14 -8.90
C ALA A 107 3.36 -10.76 -10.08
N ARG A 108 3.94 -10.59 -11.28
CA ARG A 108 3.14 -10.27 -12.47
C ARG A 108 2.07 -11.33 -12.72
N LYS A 109 2.44 -12.61 -12.70
CA LYS A 109 1.49 -13.72 -12.88
C LYS A 109 0.37 -13.71 -11.83
N GLY A 110 0.71 -13.51 -10.56
CA GLY A 110 -0.26 -13.49 -9.46
C GLY A 110 -1.20 -12.30 -9.52
N ILE A 111 -0.68 -11.10 -9.79
CA ILE A 111 -1.46 -9.88 -9.92
C ILE A 111 -2.36 -9.92 -11.17
N ASP A 112 -1.86 -10.42 -12.31
CA ASP A 112 -2.68 -10.58 -13.51
C ASP A 112 -3.80 -11.62 -13.31
N ALA A 113 -3.54 -12.70 -12.57
CA ALA A 113 -4.59 -13.64 -12.17
C ALA A 113 -5.67 -12.96 -11.32
N LEU A 114 -5.30 -12.20 -10.29
CA LEU A 114 -6.25 -11.45 -9.45
C LEU A 114 -7.04 -10.40 -10.25
N LYS A 115 -6.41 -9.77 -11.26
CA LYS A 115 -7.09 -8.84 -12.17
C LYS A 115 -8.09 -9.57 -13.07
N ASN A 116 -7.69 -10.71 -13.65
CA ASN A 116 -8.56 -11.53 -14.50
C ASN A 116 -9.75 -12.11 -13.71
N GLU A 117 -9.56 -12.43 -12.44
CA GLU A 117 -10.63 -12.82 -11.51
C GLU A 117 -11.54 -11.63 -11.11
N GLY A 118 -11.19 -10.40 -11.50
CA GLY A 118 -11.92 -9.16 -11.20
C GLY A 118 -11.74 -8.68 -9.77
N LEU A 119 -10.71 -9.13 -9.06
CA LEU A 119 -10.45 -8.81 -7.65
C LEU A 119 -9.60 -7.55 -7.48
N LEU A 120 -8.65 -7.33 -8.40
CA LEU A 120 -7.77 -6.17 -8.39
C LEU A 120 -7.93 -5.36 -9.67
N HIS A 121 -7.67 -4.07 -9.54
CA HIS A 121 -7.49 -3.14 -10.65
C HIS A 121 -6.11 -2.52 -10.57
N GLU A 122 -5.65 -2.02 -11.71
CA GLU A 122 -4.34 -1.42 -11.85
C GLU A 122 -4.47 -0.03 -12.47
N HIS A 123 -3.67 0.91 -12.00
CA HIS A 123 -3.62 2.26 -12.52
C HIS A 123 -2.17 2.73 -12.67
N THR A 124 -1.88 3.44 -13.76
CA THR A 124 -0.57 4.05 -14.00
C THR A 124 -0.62 5.52 -13.60
N VAL A 125 0.19 5.89 -12.61
CA VAL A 125 0.31 7.27 -12.13
C VAL A 125 1.48 7.93 -12.83
N ARG A 126 1.27 9.12 -13.40
CA ARG A 126 2.33 10.00 -13.88
C ARG A 126 2.71 10.99 -12.78
N VAL A 127 4.00 11.08 -12.44
CA VAL A 127 4.50 12.09 -11.50
C VAL A 127 5.04 13.31 -12.26
N LYS A 128 5.13 14.46 -11.57
CA LYS A 128 5.61 15.73 -12.14
C LYS A 128 6.98 15.62 -12.85
N SER A 129 7.83 14.67 -12.45
CA SER A 129 9.14 14.43 -13.06
C SER A 129 9.07 13.65 -14.39
N GLY A 130 7.89 13.48 -15.00
CA GLY A 130 7.65 12.65 -16.19
C GLY A 130 7.69 11.13 -15.94
N LYS A 131 8.23 10.69 -14.80
CA LYS A 131 8.28 9.26 -14.43
C LYS A 131 6.87 8.73 -14.19
N THR A 132 6.68 7.44 -14.45
CA THR A 132 5.42 6.75 -14.16
C THR A 132 5.65 5.62 -13.17
N PHE A 133 4.63 5.29 -12.39
CA PHE A 133 4.63 4.09 -11.56
C PHE A 133 3.24 3.47 -11.54
N ARG A 134 3.20 2.14 -11.45
CA ARG A 134 1.96 1.35 -11.43
C ARG A 134 1.53 1.11 -10.00
N VAL A 135 0.26 1.31 -9.72
CA VAL A 135 -0.39 0.97 -8.46
C VAL A 135 -1.54 0.01 -8.68
N VAL A 136 -1.84 -0.74 -7.63
CA VAL A 136 -2.87 -1.75 -7.60
C VAL A 136 -3.82 -1.44 -6.44
N PHE A 137 -5.12 -1.62 -6.67
CA PHE A 137 -6.18 -1.37 -5.71
C PHE A 137 -7.27 -2.43 -5.84
N ALA A 138 -7.98 -2.71 -4.75
CA ALA A 138 -9.00 -3.75 -4.74
C ALA A 138 -10.30 -3.28 -5.40
N SER A 139 -10.95 -4.16 -6.15
CA SER A 139 -12.34 -3.98 -6.55
C SER A 139 -13.27 -4.25 -5.37
N GLN A 140 -14.56 -3.96 -5.53
CA GLN A 140 -15.57 -4.34 -4.54
C GLN A 140 -15.63 -5.86 -4.33
N LYS A 141 -15.39 -6.66 -5.38
CA LYS A 141 -15.31 -8.12 -5.31
C LYS A 141 -14.06 -8.56 -4.53
N GLY A 142 -12.91 -7.97 -4.84
CA GLY A 142 -11.65 -8.22 -4.14
C GLY A 142 -11.74 -7.93 -2.65
N ARG A 143 -12.34 -6.79 -2.28
CA ARG A 143 -12.58 -6.44 -0.88
C ARG A 143 -13.45 -7.46 -0.16
N ARG A 144 -14.55 -7.91 -0.77
CA ARG A 144 -15.42 -8.95 -0.16
C ARG A 144 -14.67 -10.26 0.03
N GLN A 145 -13.83 -10.64 -0.94
CA GLN A 145 -13.03 -11.85 -0.83
C GLN A 145 -11.98 -11.75 0.28
N ALA A 146 -11.25 -10.63 0.38
CA ALA A 146 -10.33 -10.38 1.48
C ALA A 146 -11.05 -10.42 2.83
N TRP A 147 -12.20 -9.74 2.93
CA TRP A 147 -13.04 -9.71 4.12
C TRP A 147 -13.54 -11.11 4.53
N GLY A 148 -13.94 -11.95 3.58
CA GLY A 148 -14.39 -13.31 3.84
C GLY A 148 -13.28 -14.25 4.33
N SER A 149 -12.02 -13.94 4.02
CA SER A 149 -10.84 -14.69 4.49
C SER A 149 -10.10 -14.02 5.65
N ARG A 150 -10.69 -12.99 6.27
CA ARG A 150 -10.04 -12.23 7.35
C ARG A 150 -9.77 -13.14 8.55
N LYS A 151 -8.62 -12.94 9.18
CA LYS A 151 -8.27 -13.61 10.45
C LYS A 151 -8.75 -12.84 11.68
N ASN A 152 -8.96 -11.54 11.53
CA ASN A 152 -9.39 -10.64 12.59
C ASN A 152 -10.64 -9.90 12.12
N ASP A 153 -11.69 -9.94 12.93
CA ASP A 153 -12.96 -9.27 12.66
C ASP A 153 -12.88 -7.74 12.69
N ASP A 154 -11.89 -7.20 13.39
CA ASP A 154 -11.67 -5.75 13.48
C ASP A 154 -10.92 -5.18 12.27
N GLN A 155 -10.26 -6.02 11.45
CA GLN A 155 -9.52 -5.54 10.29
C GLN A 155 -10.48 -4.97 9.24
N ARG A 156 -10.25 -3.70 8.89
CA ARG A 156 -10.99 -3.06 7.80
C ARG A 156 -10.32 -3.30 6.46
N TYR A 157 -11.16 -3.43 5.43
CA TYR A 157 -10.76 -3.60 4.05
C TYR A 157 -11.41 -2.54 3.16
N TRP A 158 -10.65 -2.13 2.15
CA TRP A 158 -10.90 -0.99 1.28
C TRP A 158 -11.00 -1.44 -0.17
N CYS A 159 -11.67 -0.63 -0.98
CA CYS A 159 -11.80 -0.83 -2.42
C CYS A 159 -11.85 0.53 -3.13
N GLY A 160 -11.55 0.49 -4.43
CA GLY A 160 -11.53 1.68 -5.26
C GLY A 160 -10.20 2.41 -5.19
N LEU A 161 -9.97 3.26 -6.19
CA LEU A 161 -8.73 4.03 -6.32
C LEU A 161 -8.79 5.24 -5.39
N ALA A 162 -7.70 5.47 -4.64
CA ALA A 162 -7.51 6.71 -3.88
C ALA A 162 -7.48 7.94 -4.79
N LYS A 163 -7.68 9.13 -4.21
CA LYS A 163 -7.57 10.38 -4.99
C LYS A 163 -6.16 10.51 -5.58
N PRO A 164 -5.99 11.10 -6.79
CA PRO A 164 -4.67 11.22 -7.42
C PRO A 164 -3.58 11.85 -6.54
N SER A 165 -3.95 12.81 -5.70
CA SER A 165 -3.06 13.47 -4.73
C SER A 165 -2.61 12.57 -3.59
N GLU A 166 -3.37 11.51 -3.27
CA GLU A 166 -3.15 10.60 -2.15
C GLU A 166 -2.37 9.35 -2.57
N ILE A 167 -2.50 8.89 -3.82
CA ILE A 167 -1.93 7.61 -4.29
C ILE A 167 -0.44 7.44 -3.95
N ARG A 168 0.37 8.49 -4.16
CA ARG A 168 1.81 8.42 -3.88
C ARG A 168 2.10 8.33 -2.38
N HIS A 169 1.28 8.99 -1.57
CA HIS A 169 1.39 8.95 -0.11
C HIS A 169 1.00 7.57 0.40
N ASP A 170 -0.19 7.08 0.04
CA ASP A 170 -0.70 5.75 0.43
C ASP A 170 0.28 4.62 0.08
N ALA A 171 0.84 4.63 -1.13
CA ALA A 171 1.81 3.62 -1.54
C ALA A 171 3.08 3.65 -0.66
N ALA A 172 3.48 4.83 -0.17
CA ALA A 172 4.60 4.96 0.74
C ALA A 172 4.24 4.53 2.18
N VAL A 173 2.98 4.73 2.61
CA VAL A 173 2.46 4.23 3.90
C VAL A 173 2.55 2.70 3.95
N TYR A 174 2.15 2.01 2.88
CA TYR A 174 2.33 0.55 2.78
C TYR A 174 3.79 0.15 3.01
N ARG A 175 4.72 0.77 2.29
CA ARG A 175 6.16 0.44 2.42
C ARG A 175 6.68 0.67 3.84
N ALA A 176 6.31 1.80 4.45
CA ALA A 176 6.71 2.14 5.80
C ALA A 176 6.16 1.13 6.81
N ALA A 177 4.87 0.82 6.73
CA ALA A 177 4.22 -0.16 7.61
C ALA A 177 4.82 -1.56 7.43
N ARG A 178 5.05 -2.04 6.20
CA ARG A 178 5.70 -3.33 5.95
C ARG A 178 7.10 -3.40 6.54
N SER A 179 7.87 -2.31 6.48
CA SER A 179 9.18 -2.24 7.11
C SER A 179 9.09 -2.40 8.63
N GLU A 180 8.08 -1.81 9.28
CA GLU A 180 7.90 -1.95 10.73
C GLU A 180 7.35 -3.32 11.12
N ILE A 181 6.39 -3.87 10.35
CA ILE A 181 5.89 -5.25 10.52
C ILE A 181 7.05 -6.25 10.47
N ALA A 182 8.01 -6.05 9.56
CA ALA A 182 9.19 -6.91 9.48
C ALA A 182 10.11 -6.79 10.71
N LYS A 183 10.15 -5.63 11.40
CA LYS A 183 10.89 -5.48 12.66
C LYS A 183 10.14 -6.15 13.82
N LEU A 184 8.83 -5.92 13.91
CA LEU A 184 7.95 -6.56 14.89
C LEU A 184 8.05 -8.09 14.79
N ALA A 185 7.96 -8.65 13.59
CA ALA A 185 8.09 -10.09 13.37
C ALA A 185 9.47 -10.64 13.78
N LYS A 186 10.55 -9.87 13.65
CA LYS A 186 11.89 -10.26 14.15
C LYS A 186 11.99 -10.27 15.66
N ALA A 187 11.16 -9.48 16.34
CA ALA A 187 10.99 -9.47 17.79
C ALA A 187 9.82 -10.39 18.22
N GLY A 188 9.45 -11.36 17.37
CA GLY A 188 8.39 -12.35 17.57
C GLY A 188 6.97 -11.83 17.76
N ALA A 189 6.74 -10.53 17.54
CA ALA A 189 5.41 -9.94 17.61
C ALA A 189 4.54 -10.35 16.41
N THR A 190 3.26 -10.60 16.68
CA THR A 190 2.23 -10.92 15.68
C THR A 190 1.33 -9.72 15.45
N VAL A 191 1.23 -9.27 14.20
CA VAL A 191 0.32 -8.20 13.80
C VAL A 191 -1.13 -8.67 13.93
N LYS A 192 -1.94 -7.92 14.68
CA LYS A 192 -3.38 -8.16 14.82
C LYS A 192 -4.19 -7.36 13.80
N ARG A 193 -3.84 -6.09 13.58
CA ARG A 193 -4.57 -5.18 12.69
C ARG A 193 -3.73 -4.01 12.23
N ILE A 194 -4.08 -3.48 11.06
CA ILE A 194 -3.64 -2.18 10.56
C ILE A 194 -4.83 -1.22 10.53
N GLN A 195 -4.66 -0.03 11.12
CA GLN A 195 -5.63 1.07 11.05
C GLN A 195 -5.04 2.23 10.25
N LEU A 196 -5.76 2.70 9.23
CA LEU A 196 -5.35 3.89 8.48
C LEU A 196 -5.91 5.19 9.07
N ASP A 197 -5.26 6.31 8.78
CA ASP A 197 -5.58 7.64 9.33
C ASP A 197 -7.06 8.02 9.21
N TYR A 198 -7.67 7.73 8.07
CA TYR A 198 -9.07 8.04 7.83
C TYR A 198 -10.02 7.18 8.67
N GLU A 199 -9.62 5.98 9.10
CA GLU A 199 -10.43 5.15 10.00
C GLU A 199 -10.54 5.83 11.35
N MET A 200 -9.40 6.31 11.85
CA MET A 200 -9.28 7.02 13.11
C MET A 200 -10.00 8.37 13.05
N LYS A 201 -9.75 9.17 12.01
CA LYS A 201 -10.46 10.44 11.76
C LYS A 201 -11.96 10.22 11.68
N SER A 202 -12.42 9.22 10.92
CA SER A 202 -13.85 8.94 10.78
C SER A 202 -14.50 8.56 12.11
N ARG A 203 -13.83 7.75 12.95
CA ARG A 203 -14.35 7.37 14.26
C ARG A 203 -14.48 8.57 15.19
N VAL A 204 -13.43 9.39 15.31
CA VAL A 204 -13.44 10.61 16.12
C VAL A 204 -14.50 11.59 15.63
N SER A 205 -14.56 11.85 14.32
CA SER A 205 -15.57 12.74 13.73
C SER A 205 -16.99 12.25 14.01
N LYS A 206 -17.28 10.95 13.86
CA LYS A 206 -18.63 10.42 14.15
C LYS A 206 -19.06 10.63 15.60
N ILE A 207 -18.14 10.47 16.55
CA ILE A 207 -18.41 10.72 17.97
C ILE A 207 -18.70 12.21 18.20
N ALA A 208 -17.87 13.08 17.64
CA ALA A 208 -18.04 14.53 17.73
C ALA A 208 -19.35 15.02 17.08
N GLU A 209 -19.69 14.52 15.89
CA GLU A 209 -20.96 14.86 15.22
C GLU A 209 -22.17 14.40 16.04
N LYS A 210 -22.12 13.19 16.63
CA LYS A 210 -23.20 12.69 17.48
C LYS A 210 -23.41 13.57 18.71
N ALA A 211 -22.34 14.04 19.34
CA ALA A 211 -22.41 14.98 20.46
C ALA A 211 -22.93 16.35 19.99
N ARG A 212 -22.46 16.85 18.83
CA ARG A 212 -22.92 18.12 18.26
C ARG A 212 -24.43 18.15 18.06
N SER A 213 -24.98 17.10 17.47
CA SER A 213 -26.41 17.00 17.18
C SER A 213 -27.29 16.94 18.43
N LYS A 214 -26.72 16.59 19.59
CA LYS A 214 -27.45 16.50 20.86
C LYS A 214 -27.29 17.73 21.72
N ASP A 215 -26.04 18.14 21.92
CA ASP A 215 -25.63 19.03 23.01
C ASP A 215 -24.81 20.25 22.51
N GLY A 216 -24.69 20.43 21.19
CA GLY A 216 -24.05 21.59 20.58
C GLY A 216 -22.53 21.53 20.42
N GLY A 217 -21.93 22.66 20.05
CA GLY A 217 -20.54 22.74 19.59
C GLY A 217 -19.49 22.43 20.65
N GLU A 218 -19.72 22.84 21.89
CA GLU A 218 -18.80 22.60 23.01
C GLU A 218 -18.74 21.12 23.39
N ALA A 219 -19.89 20.48 23.51
CA ALA A 219 -19.98 19.03 23.73
C ALA A 219 -19.29 18.25 22.59
N ALA A 220 -19.43 18.71 21.35
CA ALA A 220 -18.72 18.11 20.21
C ALA A 220 -17.20 18.22 20.34
N PHE A 221 -16.69 19.36 20.83
CA PHE A 221 -15.27 19.55 21.06
C PHE A 221 -14.76 18.63 22.17
N LEU A 222 -15.42 18.59 23.33
CA LEU A 222 -15.04 17.71 24.44
C LEU A 222 -15.08 16.24 24.05
N ALA A 223 -16.15 15.81 23.37
CA ALA A 223 -16.29 14.44 22.88
C ALA A 223 -15.20 14.07 21.86
N LYS A 224 -14.76 15.03 21.05
CA LYS A 224 -13.65 14.84 20.09
C LYS A 224 -12.33 14.60 20.81
N ILE A 225 -12.01 15.39 21.85
CA ILE A 225 -10.79 15.24 22.65
C ILE A 225 -10.80 13.93 23.43
N GLU A 226 -11.93 13.59 24.05
CA GLU A 226 -12.09 12.33 24.79
C GLU A 226 -11.97 11.12 23.86
N ALA A 227 -12.57 11.16 22.67
CA ALA A 227 -12.39 10.11 21.66
C ALA A 227 -10.92 9.97 21.24
N ALA A 228 -10.19 11.07 21.11
CA ALA A 228 -8.76 11.04 20.81
C ALA A 228 -7.96 10.35 21.93
N LYS A 229 -8.25 10.68 23.18
CA LYS A 229 -7.62 10.10 24.37
C LYS A 229 -7.87 8.60 24.48
N GLN A 230 -9.12 8.16 24.29
CA GLN A 230 -9.49 6.73 24.26
C GLN A 230 -8.79 5.97 23.14
N MET A 231 -8.57 6.64 22.00
CA MET A 231 -7.80 6.11 20.89
C MET A 231 -6.29 6.33 21.05
N HIS A 232 -5.80 6.85 22.17
CA HIS A 232 -4.38 7.17 22.36
C HIS A 232 -3.77 7.98 21.21
N LEU A 233 -4.50 8.99 20.75
CA LEU A 233 -4.04 9.92 19.74
C LEU A 233 -3.48 11.18 20.42
N PRO A 234 -2.25 11.60 20.08
CA PRO A 234 -1.66 12.81 20.62
C PRO A 234 -2.50 14.04 20.25
N THR A 235 -2.60 14.99 21.18
CA THR A 235 -3.28 16.27 20.99
C THR A 235 -2.36 17.39 21.44
N ASP A 236 -2.27 18.48 20.68
CA ASP A 236 -1.50 19.67 21.07
C ASP A 236 -2.28 20.58 22.03
N GLY A 237 -1.64 21.65 22.50
CA GLY A 237 -2.23 22.61 23.44
C GLY A 237 -3.47 23.34 22.91
N ASP A 238 -3.67 23.38 21.59
CA ASP A 238 -4.82 24.00 20.93
C ASP A 238 -5.98 23.00 20.71
N GLY A 239 -5.84 21.75 21.20
CA GLY A 239 -6.84 20.70 21.01
C GLY A 239 -6.82 20.06 19.63
N LYS A 240 -5.74 20.25 18.84
CA LYS A 240 -5.60 19.60 17.54
C LYS A 240 -5.05 18.19 17.70
N ILE A 241 -5.80 17.25 17.16
CA ILE A 241 -5.45 15.82 17.19
C ILE A 241 -4.47 15.50 16.06
N HIS A 242 -3.41 14.78 16.41
CA HIS A 242 -2.45 14.23 15.47
C HIS A 242 -2.82 12.78 15.14
N TYR A 243 -3.09 12.52 13.86
CA TYR A 243 -3.35 11.18 13.36
C TYR A 243 -2.09 10.66 12.66
N PRO A 244 -1.61 9.45 12.99
CA PRO A 244 -0.59 8.80 12.19
C PRO A 244 -1.19 8.32 10.87
N ASP A 245 -0.35 8.14 9.85
CA ASP A 245 -0.78 7.64 8.54
C ASP A 245 -1.28 6.19 8.61
N ALA A 246 -0.62 5.38 9.42
CA ALA A 246 -1.06 4.04 9.77
C ALA A 246 -0.71 3.73 11.22
N ARG A 247 -1.53 2.92 11.88
CA ARG A 247 -1.26 2.31 13.17
C ARG A 247 -1.24 0.80 13.01
N ILE A 248 -0.19 0.18 13.52
CA ILE A 248 -0.05 -1.28 13.60
C ILE A 248 -0.37 -1.69 15.01
N GLU A 249 -1.42 -2.48 15.20
CA GLU A 249 -1.72 -3.16 16.45
C GLU A 249 -1.14 -4.56 16.39
N TYR A 250 -0.40 -4.92 17.43
CA TYR A 250 0.30 -6.19 17.51
C TYR A 250 0.18 -6.78 18.90
N GLU A 251 0.45 -8.07 18.99
CA GLU A 251 0.68 -8.79 20.23
C GLU A 251 2.15 -9.20 20.24
N ASP A 252 2.86 -8.89 21.32
CA ASP A 252 4.26 -9.29 21.47
C ASP A 252 4.38 -10.79 21.81
N GLU A 253 5.62 -11.26 21.95
CA GLU A 253 5.91 -12.66 22.32
C GLU A 253 5.30 -13.08 23.66
N GLN A 254 4.99 -12.12 24.53
CA GLN A 254 4.44 -12.33 25.87
C GLN A 254 2.91 -12.28 25.88
N GLY A 255 2.27 -12.07 24.73
CA GLY A 255 0.82 -11.93 24.62
C GLY A 255 0.29 -10.54 24.94
N SER A 256 1.17 -9.55 25.17
CA SER A 256 0.75 -8.19 25.50
C SER A 256 0.43 -7.40 24.24
N LEU A 257 -0.67 -6.64 24.28
CA LEU A 257 -1.09 -5.80 23.16
C LEU A 257 -0.26 -4.51 23.11
N GLY A 258 0.34 -4.27 21.94
CA GLY A 258 1.11 -3.08 21.62
C GLY A 258 0.57 -2.36 20.39
N ARG A 259 1.06 -1.12 20.19
CA ARG A 259 0.78 -0.32 19.00
C ARG A 259 2.02 0.39 18.50
N VAL A 260 2.14 0.53 17.17
CA VAL A 260 3.13 1.39 16.53
C VAL A 260 2.44 2.34 15.57
N ASP A 261 2.69 3.64 15.77
CA ASP A 261 2.18 4.71 14.92
C ASP A 261 3.22 5.06 13.85
N VAL A 262 2.87 4.81 12.59
CA VAL A 262 3.71 5.00 11.40
C VAL A 262 3.33 6.30 10.71
N GLU A 263 4.32 7.11 10.41
CA GLU A 263 4.16 8.39 9.72
C GLU A 263 5.13 8.50 8.53
N VAL A 264 4.61 8.88 7.36
CA VAL A 264 5.37 9.05 6.14
C VAL A 264 5.53 10.54 5.83
N THR A 265 6.76 11.01 5.92
CA THR A 265 7.11 12.39 5.59
C THR A 265 7.52 12.51 4.12
N SER A 266 6.96 13.51 3.43
CA SER A 266 7.43 13.94 2.10
C SER A 266 8.43 15.10 2.21
N GLY A 267 9.23 15.29 1.17
CA GLY A 267 10.24 16.36 1.10
C GLY A 267 9.71 17.80 1.09
N ASN A 268 8.45 18.04 1.45
CA ASN A 268 7.88 19.40 1.59
C ASN A 268 7.43 19.70 3.03
N TYR A 269 7.67 18.79 3.99
CA TYR A 269 7.22 18.98 5.38
C TYR A 269 8.08 20.02 6.12
N ARG A 270 7.41 20.91 6.85
CA ARG A 270 8.06 21.94 7.70
C ARG A 270 8.60 21.28 8.97
N SER A 271 9.82 21.64 9.37
CA SER A 271 10.58 21.05 10.50
C SER A 271 9.86 21.07 11.85
N LYS A 272 9.08 22.12 12.16
CA LYS A 272 8.32 22.22 13.42
C LYS A 272 7.26 21.12 13.58
N GLY A 273 6.57 20.74 12.50
CA GLY A 273 5.57 19.66 12.54
C GLY A 273 6.19 18.26 12.68
N LEU A 274 7.46 18.12 12.30
CA LEU A 274 8.19 16.86 12.38
C LEU A 274 8.65 16.56 13.81
N GLN A 275 9.15 17.58 14.53
CA GLN A 275 9.52 17.46 15.94
C GLN A 275 8.34 17.10 16.83
N ALA A 276 7.19 17.77 16.65
CA ALA A 276 5.99 17.47 17.41
C ALA A 276 5.53 16.01 17.24
N LYS A 277 5.64 15.45 16.02
CA LYS A 277 5.29 14.04 15.75
C LYS A 277 6.30 13.06 16.35
N LEU A 278 7.59 13.40 16.35
CA LEU A 278 8.62 12.62 17.01
C LEU A 278 8.42 12.58 18.53
N SER A 279 8.20 13.74 19.16
CA SER A 279 7.90 13.85 20.59
C SER A 279 6.62 13.11 20.98
N ALA A 280 5.67 13.00 20.05
CA ALA A 280 4.43 12.23 20.21
C ALA A 280 4.61 10.71 20.01
N GLY A 281 5.82 10.23 19.73
CA GLY A 281 6.15 8.81 19.63
C GLY A 281 5.98 8.17 18.25
N PHE A 282 5.75 8.96 17.20
CA PHE A 282 5.54 8.41 15.85
C PHE A 282 6.86 7.89 15.24
N LYS A 283 6.79 6.72 14.59
CA LYS A 283 7.87 6.16 13.78
C LYS A 283 7.86 6.82 12.41
N MET A 284 8.87 7.65 12.17
CA MET A 284 8.99 8.46 10.95
C MET A 284 9.69 7.71 9.82
N TYR A 285 9.08 7.75 8.63
CA TYR A 285 9.62 7.19 7.40
C TYR A 285 9.71 8.24 6.30
N ALA A 286 10.81 8.22 5.55
CA ALA A 286 11.05 9.18 4.47
C ALA A 286 10.55 8.67 3.11
N ASN A 287 9.73 9.47 2.43
CA ASN A 287 9.38 9.25 1.03
C ASN A 287 10.33 10.02 0.09
N GLY A 288 11.54 9.49 -0.08
CA GLY A 288 12.60 10.04 -0.94
C GLY A 288 13.76 10.71 -0.19
N ASN A 289 14.84 11.03 -0.89
CA ASN A 289 16.10 11.51 -0.26
C ASN A 289 15.95 12.85 0.48
N ALA A 290 15.19 13.80 -0.07
CA ALA A 290 14.92 15.08 0.59
C ALA A 290 14.10 14.93 1.88
N ALA A 291 13.29 13.87 2.00
CA ALA A 291 12.62 13.53 3.25
C ALA A 291 13.58 12.86 4.24
N LYS A 292 14.48 11.99 3.76
CA LYS A 292 15.51 11.33 4.59
C LYS A 292 16.39 12.36 5.29
N GLN A 293 16.91 13.34 4.54
CA GLN A 293 17.75 14.41 5.07
C GLN A 293 17.02 15.25 6.13
N ARG A 294 15.72 15.50 5.96
CA ARG A 294 14.93 16.23 6.96
C ARG A 294 14.66 15.42 8.22
N ILE A 295 14.36 14.12 8.09
CA ILE A 295 14.20 13.24 9.25
C ILE A 295 15.53 13.14 10.01
N ALA A 296 16.65 12.95 9.30
CA ALA A 296 17.98 12.96 9.91
C ALA A 296 18.27 14.28 10.64
N SER A 297 17.99 15.42 10.01
CA SER A 297 18.16 16.74 10.62
C SER A 297 17.26 16.95 11.85
N ALA A 298 16.02 16.48 11.84
CA ALA A 298 15.12 16.57 13.00
C ALA A 298 15.55 15.62 14.14
N LEU A 299 16.13 14.47 13.81
CA LEU A 299 16.70 13.54 14.80
C LEU A 299 18.08 13.98 15.31
N GLY A 300 18.63 15.12 14.84
CA GLY A 300 19.97 15.57 15.21
C GLY A 300 21.11 14.72 14.63
N ILE A 301 20.81 13.82 13.69
CA ILE A 301 21.79 12.95 13.04
C ILE A 301 22.49 13.78 11.95
N ARG A 302 23.69 14.30 12.26
CA ARG A 302 24.59 14.87 11.25
C ARG A 302 25.20 13.73 10.44
N GLU A 303 24.90 13.65 9.14
CA GLU A 303 25.68 12.81 8.24
C GLU A 303 27.15 13.32 8.22
N PRO A 304 28.14 12.42 8.23
CA PRO A 304 29.53 12.82 8.06
C PRO A 304 29.67 13.52 6.71
N LYS A 305 30.25 14.72 6.69
CA LYS A 305 30.57 15.44 5.46
C LYS A 305 31.37 14.50 4.57
N SER A 306 30.85 14.18 3.38
CA SER A 306 31.64 13.54 2.33
C SER A 306 32.90 14.39 2.12
N ALA A 307 34.05 13.85 2.48
CA ALA A 307 35.34 14.48 2.25
C ALA A 307 35.48 14.73 0.74
N GLY A 308 35.35 15.99 0.34
CA GLY A 308 35.62 16.43 -1.02
C GLY A 308 37.08 16.16 -1.32
N GLY A 309 37.31 15.40 -2.39
CA GLY A 309 38.64 15.00 -2.83
C GLY A 309 39.55 16.20 -3.03
N GLY A 310 40.72 16.14 -2.40
CA GLY A 310 41.85 16.99 -2.72
C GLY A 310 42.26 16.75 -4.16
N LYS A 311 42.17 17.79 -4.99
CA LYS A 311 42.90 17.82 -6.25
C LYS A 311 44.38 18.06 -5.92
N GLY A 312 45.17 17.01 -6.02
CA GLY A 312 46.60 17.13 -6.27
C GLY A 312 46.79 17.73 -7.66
N GLY A 313 47.34 18.95 -7.70
CA GLY A 313 47.82 19.59 -8.91
C GLY A 313 49.35 19.50 -8.92
N SER A 314 49.87 18.48 -9.57
CA SER A 314 51.26 18.41 -10.01
C SER A 314 51.38 19.08 -11.37
N ARG A 315 52.14 20.17 -11.45
CA ARG A 315 53.15 20.50 -12.47
C ARG A 315 53.73 21.88 -12.19
#